data_AF-A0A537E097-F1
#
_entry.id   AF-A0A537E097-F1
#
_cell.length_a   1.000
_cell.length_b   1.000
_cell.length_c   1.000
_cell.angle_alpha   90.00
_cell.angle_beta   90.00
_cell.angle_gamma   90.00
#
_symmetry.space_group_name_H-M   'P 1'
#
loop_
_entity.id
_entity.type
_entity.pdbx_description
1 polymer ?
#
loop_
_entity_poly.entity_id
_entity_poly.type
_entity_poly.pdbx_seq_one_letter_code
_entity_poly.pdbx_strand_id
1 'polypeptide(L)'
;MRLSRHETRGSSVTCPRYGERLQSDKRLERKLWCGRCRMVSDQDQVAAINLARRGRVKFARSQPLVRIEAQGGAAEAMKGNPTPTVIRGVDAPKLTQPTKS
;
A
#
# COMPACT_ATOMS: atom_id res chain seq x y z
N MET A 1 -2.03 0.67 9.62
CA MET A 1 -3.48 0.93 9.78
C MET A 1 -4.27 -0.33 9.42
N ARG A 2 -5.24 -0.75 10.25
CA ARG A 2 -6.09 -1.93 10.01
C ARG A 2 -7.55 -1.48 9.87
N LEU A 3 -8.27 -2.00 8.86
CA LEU A 3 -9.71 -1.77 8.73
C LEU A 3 -10.46 -2.57 9.80
N SER A 4 -11.49 -1.97 10.41
CA SER A 4 -12.37 -2.66 11.34
C SER A 4 -13.20 -3.73 10.63
N ARG A 5 -13.75 -4.69 11.37
CA ARG A 5 -14.64 -5.73 10.79
C ARG A 5 -15.85 -5.13 10.07
N HIS A 6 -16.36 -4.01 10.58
CA HIS A 6 -17.49 -3.33 9.95
C HIS A 6 -17.08 -2.72 8.59
N GLU A 7 -15.89 -2.13 8.53
CA GLU A 7 -15.34 -1.54 7.30
C GLU A 7 -14.93 -2.59 6.26
N THR A 8 -14.68 -3.84 6.63
CA THR A 8 -14.38 -4.91 5.66
C THR A 8 -15.62 -5.69 5.23
N ARG A 9 -16.76 -5.51 5.91
CA ARG A 9 -17.99 -6.27 5.64
C ARG A 9 -18.46 -6.04 4.20
N GLY A 10 -18.72 -7.16 3.51
CA GLY A 10 -19.26 -7.16 2.14
C GLY A 10 -18.28 -6.71 1.06
N SER A 11 -17.00 -6.52 1.37
CA SER A 11 -15.99 -6.06 0.39
C SER A 11 -15.84 -7.01 -0.79
N SER A 12 -16.09 -8.31 -0.61
CA SER A 12 -15.97 -9.32 -1.65
C SER A 12 -17.21 -9.44 -2.55
N VAL A 13 -18.34 -8.84 -2.20
CA VAL A 13 -19.61 -8.99 -2.95
C VAL A 13 -20.21 -7.66 -3.39
N THR A 14 -19.50 -6.55 -3.19
CA THR A 14 -19.98 -5.21 -3.55
C THR A 14 -19.33 -4.76 -4.85
N CYS A 15 -20.12 -4.34 -5.83
CA CYS A 15 -19.61 -3.83 -7.09
C CYS A 15 -18.70 -2.61 -6.84
N PRO A 16 -17.43 -2.64 -7.26
CA PRO A 16 -16.54 -1.50 -7.05
C PRO A 16 -17.00 -0.24 -7.78
N ARG A 17 -17.71 -0.35 -8.91
CA ARG A 17 -18.14 0.83 -9.68
C ARG A 17 -19.43 1.45 -9.16
N TYR A 18 -20.42 0.62 -8.85
CA TYR A 18 -21.78 1.08 -8.60
C TYR A 18 -22.30 0.79 -7.19
N GLY A 19 -21.55 0.07 -6.35
CA GLY A 19 -21.93 -0.22 -4.97
C GLY A 19 -23.05 -1.26 -4.80
N GLU A 20 -23.62 -1.78 -5.88
CA GLU A 20 -24.64 -2.83 -5.83
C GLU A 20 -24.05 -4.19 -5.43
N ARG A 21 -24.87 -5.04 -4.83
CA ARG A 21 -24.46 -6.41 -4.50
C ARG A 21 -24.34 -7.24 -5.78
N LEU A 22 -23.19 -7.88 -5.95
CA LEU A 22 -22.91 -8.75 -7.06
C LEU A 22 -23.63 -10.10 -6.92
N GLN A 23 -24.06 -10.65 -8.04
CA GLN A 23 -24.69 -11.95 -8.12
C GLN A 23 -23.60 -13.04 -8.19
N SER A 24 -23.70 -14.04 -7.31
CA SER A 24 -22.83 -15.21 -7.34
C SER A 24 -23.54 -16.37 -8.04
N ASP A 25 -22.87 -17.05 -8.95
CA ASP A 25 -23.32 -18.36 -9.42
C ASP A 25 -22.70 -19.43 -8.51
N LYS A 26 -23.52 -20.35 -7.98
CA LYS A 26 -23.05 -21.44 -7.13
C LYS A 26 -22.18 -22.46 -7.89
N ARG A 27 -22.26 -22.50 -9.23
CA ARG A 27 -21.49 -23.44 -10.07
C ARG A 27 -20.12 -22.87 -10.48
N LEU A 28 -19.99 -21.54 -10.50
CA LEU A 28 -18.75 -20.84 -10.83
C LEU A 28 -18.21 -20.20 -9.57
N GLU A 29 -17.53 -21.02 -8.76
CA GLU A 29 -16.91 -20.54 -7.52
C GLU A 29 -16.06 -19.28 -7.80
N ARG A 30 -16.23 -18.27 -6.95
CA ARG A 30 -15.49 -16.98 -6.99
C ARG A 30 -15.82 -16.05 -8.17
N LYS A 31 -16.69 -16.42 -9.11
CA LYS A 31 -17.13 -15.55 -10.20
C LYS A 31 -18.39 -14.78 -9.81
N LEU A 32 -18.32 -13.45 -9.93
CA LEU A 32 -19.39 -12.54 -9.55
C LEU A 32 -19.85 -11.72 -10.76
N TRP A 33 -21.16 -11.74 -11.02
CA TRP A 33 -21.78 -10.94 -12.07
C TRP A 33 -22.32 -9.62 -11.52
N CYS A 34 -22.06 -8.52 -12.23
CA CYS A 34 -22.73 -7.25 -12.01
C CYS A 34 -23.68 -6.96 -13.16
N GLY A 35 -24.99 -6.89 -12.91
CA GLY A 35 -25.98 -6.53 -13.93
C GLY A 35 -25.76 -5.14 -14.53
N ARG A 36 -25.27 -4.19 -13.73
CA ARG A 36 -25.01 -2.81 -14.18
C ARG A 36 -23.68 -2.64 -14.91
N CYS A 37 -22.61 -3.34 -14.50
CA CYS A 37 -21.35 -3.35 -15.25
C CYS A 37 -21.40 -4.26 -16.49
N ARG A 38 -22.34 -5.21 -16.52
CA ARG A 38 -22.41 -6.28 -17.54
C ARG A 38 -21.10 -7.05 -17.68
N MET A 39 -20.42 -7.29 -16.56
CA MET A 39 -19.15 -7.98 -16.51
C MET A 39 -19.12 -8.96 -15.35
N VAL A 40 -18.40 -10.06 -15.58
CA VAL A 40 -17.99 -10.99 -14.53
C VAL A 40 -16.68 -10.48 -13.92
N SER A 41 -16.57 -10.50 -12.60
CA SER A 41 -15.34 -10.20 -11.88
C SER A 41 -15.04 -11.30 -10.88
N ASP A 42 -13.76 -11.47 -10.55
CA ASP A 42 -13.35 -12.39 -9.50
C ASP A 42 -13.61 -11.79 -8.11
N GLN A 43 -14.03 -12.63 -7.17
CA GLN A 43 -14.37 -12.25 -5.80
C GLN A 43 -13.20 -11.60 -5.05
N ASP A 44 -11.98 -12.11 -5.21
CA ASP A 44 -10.78 -11.59 -4.55
C ASP A 44 -10.34 -10.27 -5.18
N GLN A 45 -10.48 -10.13 -6.51
CA GLN A 45 -10.28 -8.86 -7.19
C GLN A 45 -11.23 -7.78 -6.66
N VAL A 46 -12.52 -8.10 -6.53
CA VAL A 46 -13.52 -7.18 -5.98
C VAL A 46 -13.17 -6.80 -4.53
N ALA A 47 -12.78 -7.78 -3.71
CA ALA A 47 -12.35 -7.54 -2.33
C ALA A 47 -11.13 -6.60 -2.26
N ALA A 48 -10.09 -6.87 -3.04
CA ALA A 48 -8.87 -6.06 -3.07
C ALA A 48 -9.15 -4.61 -3.46
N ILE A 49 -9.94 -4.37 -4.51
CA ILE A 49 -10.31 -3.02 -4.96
C ILE A 49 -11.10 -2.29 -3.88
N ASN A 50 -12.10 -2.94 -3.27
CA ASN A 50 -12.94 -2.31 -2.27
C ASN A 50 -12.16 -1.99 -0.98
N LEU A 51 -11.28 -2.89 -0.53
CA LEU A 51 -10.40 -2.64 0.62
C LEU A 51 -9.43 -1.50 0.33
N ALA A 52 -8.83 -1.46 -0.86
CA ALA A 52 -7.93 -0.39 -1.26
C ALA A 52 -8.65 0.98 -1.27
N ARG A 53 -9.89 1.05 -1.77
CA ARG A 53 -10.69 2.29 -1.77
C ARG A 53 -11.06 2.74 -0.35
N ARG A 54 -11.50 1.82 0.50
CA ARG A 54 -11.85 2.14 1.90
C ARG A 54 -10.62 2.54 2.72
N GLY A 55 -9.48 1.89 2.49
CA GLY A 55 -8.18 2.29 3.05
C GLY A 55 -7.73 3.66 2.56
N ARG A 56 -7.89 3.96 1.25
CA ARG A 56 -7.56 5.27 0.65
C ARG A 56 -8.31 6.44 1.28
N VAL A 57 -9.58 6.28 1.70
CA VAL A 57 -10.31 7.37 2.38
C VAL A 57 -9.58 7.85 3.63
N LYS A 58 -8.91 6.94 4.37
CA LYS A 58 -8.14 7.32 5.56
C LYS A 58 -6.87 8.12 5.21
N PHE A 59 -6.25 7.84 4.06
CA PHE A 59 -5.09 8.58 3.55
C PHE A 59 -5.46 9.90 2.85
N ALA A 60 -6.61 9.96 2.17
CA ALA A 60 -7.13 11.18 1.58
C ALA A 60 -7.58 12.19 2.65
N ARG A 61 -8.09 11.72 3.80
CA ARG A 61 -8.41 12.57 4.95
C ARG A 61 -7.18 13.19 5.63
N SER A 62 -6.01 12.54 5.51
CA SER A 62 -4.73 13.12 5.92
C SER A 62 -4.12 14.04 4.85
N GLN A 63 -4.75 14.19 3.69
CA GLN A 63 -4.33 15.14 2.67
C GLN A 63 -4.93 16.51 3.04
N PRO A 64 -4.11 17.53 3.37
CA PRO A 64 -4.63 18.83 3.78
C PRO A 64 -5.51 19.41 2.67
N LEU A 65 -6.67 19.96 3.01
CA LEU A 65 -7.61 20.59 2.08
C LEU A 65 -7.05 21.89 1.46
N VAL A 66 -5.83 22.26 1.82
CA VAL A 66 -5.20 23.54 1.56
C VAL A 66 -3.94 23.28 0.73
N ARG A 67 -3.98 23.67 -0.56
CA ARG A 67 -2.82 23.71 -1.48
C ARG A 67 -1.71 24.70 -1.02
N ILE A 68 -1.82 25.28 0.17
CA ILE A 68 -0.94 26.32 0.70
C ILE A 68 0.04 25.76 1.74
N GLU A 69 -0.23 24.63 2.40
CA GLU A 69 0.62 24.11 3.49
C GLU A 69 1.25 22.74 3.21
N ALA A 70 1.23 22.29 1.95
CA ALA A 70 2.01 21.13 1.51
C ALA A 70 3.25 21.57 0.71
N GLN A 71 3.91 22.62 1.17
CA GLN A 71 5.37 22.74 1.02
C GLN A 71 6.07 22.13 2.25
N GLY A 72 5.49 21.10 2.86
CA GLY A 72 6.23 20.13 3.68
C GLY A 72 7.07 19.27 2.74
N GLY A 73 8.17 19.87 2.26
CA GLY A 73 8.96 19.34 1.17
C GLY A 73 9.56 17.99 1.52
N ALA A 74 9.44 17.05 0.58
CA ALA A 74 10.41 15.97 0.41
C ALA A 74 11.86 16.48 0.19
N ALA A 75 12.09 17.80 0.26
CA ALA A 75 13.38 18.46 0.33
C ALA A 75 13.96 18.54 1.76
N GLU A 76 13.20 18.37 2.85
CA GLU A 76 13.77 18.43 4.21
C GLU A 76 14.66 17.22 4.55
N ALA A 77 14.51 16.10 3.83
CA ALA A 77 15.45 14.96 3.90
C ALA A 77 16.72 15.17 3.04
N MET A 78 16.92 16.36 2.48
CA MET A 78 18.14 16.76 1.76
C MET A 78 18.74 18.05 2.34
N LYS A 79 18.48 18.39 3.61
CA LYS A 79 19.32 19.35 4.33
C LYS A 79 20.36 18.56 5.10
N GLY A 80 21.53 18.39 4.46
CA GLY A 80 22.62 17.54 4.95
C GLY A 80 23.00 17.81 6.40
N ASN A 81 23.48 16.77 7.07
CA ASN A 81 24.17 16.93 8.34
C ASN A 81 25.32 17.93 8.16
N PRO A 82 25.38 19.04 8.93
CA PRO A 82 26.55 19.93 8.93
C PRO A 82 27.80 19.27 9.50
N THR A 83 27.67 18.07 10.07
CA THR A 83 28.78 17.27 10.57
C THR A 83 28.88 16.00 9.73
N PRO A 84 29.98 15.77 8.99
CA PRO A 84 30.24 14.46 8.44
C PRO A 84 30.45 13.51 9.63
N THR A 85 29.52 12.60 9.87
CA THR A 85 29.78 11.47 10.75
C THR A 85 30.85 10.63 10.05
N VAL A 86 32.11 10.85 10.43
CA VAL A 86 33.21 9.97 10.05
C VAL A 86 32.87 8.61 10.65
N ILE A 87 32.39 7.70 9.80
CA ILE A 87 32.38 6.28 10.13
C ILE A 87 33.86 5.94 10.31
N ARG A 88 34.29 5.75 11.56
CA ARG A 88 35.64 5.30 11.87
C ARG A 88 35.76 3.87 11.35
N GLY A 89 36.09 3.76 10.07
CA GLY A 89 36.53 2.53 9.45
C GLY A 89 37.67 2.02 10.30
N VAL A 90 37.35 1.02 11.10
CA VAL A 90 38.31 0.20 11.82
C VAL A 90 39.35 -0.24 10.80
N ASP A 91 40.60 0.11 11.03
CA ASP A 91 41.73 -0.43 10.28
C ASP A 91 41.58 -1.95 10.30
N ALA A 92 41.17 -2.51 9.17
CA ALA A 92 41.33 -3.94 8.91
C ALA A 92 42.84 -4.13 8.70
N PRO A 93 43.56 -4.85 9.57
CA PRO A 93 44.93 -5.21 9.24
C PRO A 93 44.88 -6.09 7.99
N LYS A 94 45.53 -5.61 6.93
CA LYS A 94 45.86 -6.40 5.74
C LYS A 94 46.58 -7.66 6.22
N LEU A 95 45.97 -8.82 6.05
CA LEU A 95 46.64 -10.10 6.25
C LEU A 95 47.61 -10.32 5.08
N THR A 96 48.84 -9.86 5.23
CA THR A 96 49.97 -10.29 4.38
C THR A 96 50.79 -11.31 5.16
N GLN A 97 50.81 -12.54 4.64
CA GLN A 97 51.53 -13.70 5.18
C GLN A 97 53.06 -13.53 5.11
N PRO A 98 53.82 -14.39 5.81
CA PRO A 98 54.48 -15.46 5.05
C PRO A 98 54.59 -16.82 5.78
N THR A 99 54.54 -17.87 4.97
CA THR A 99 55.02 -19.24 5.23
C THR A 99 56.43 -19.29 5.84
N LYS A 100 56.66 -20.25 6.74
CA LYS A 100 57.93 -20.99 6.82
C LYS A 100 57.74 -22.35 7.52
N SER A 101 58.50 -23.31 6.99
CA SER A 101 58.54 -24.75 7.29
C SER A 101 58.82 -25.13 8.72
#